data_AF-A0A1E4STZ5-F1
#
_entry.id   AF-A0A1E4STZ5-F1
#
_cell.length_a   1.000
_cell.length_b   1.000
_cell.length_c   1.000
_cell.angle_alpha   90.00
_cell.angle_beta   90.00
_cell.angle_gamma   90.00
#
_symmetry.space_group_name_H-M   'P 1'
#
loop_
_entity.id
_entity.type
_entity.pdbx_description
1 polymer ?
#
loop_
_entity_poly.entity_id
_entity_poly.type
_entity_poly.pdbx_seq_one_letter_code
_entity_poly.pdbx_strand_id
1 'polypeptide(L)'
;MASSSEPVTTRKFKDARTEPISVQSELMLKLCQGFISQATKKQKFSLLLDAIKEHSTKVKNAIHGKGFERHLSALRSAFIQKVILSEPYPNLPTTRTASDDGEIPPFIFDPSLDLH
;
A
#
# COMPACT_ATOMS: atom_id res chain seq x y z
N MET A 1 -16.16 5.29 2.37
CA MET A 1 -16.09 4.17 1.40
C MET A 1 -15.42 3.03 2.14
N ALA A 2 -15.98 1.81 2.12
CA ALA A 2 -15.37 0.67 2.81
C ALA A 2 -13.99 0.36 2.22
N SER A 3 -13.03 -0.10 3.05
CA SER A 3 -11.71 -0.56 2.60
C SER A 3 -11.83 -1.91 1.87
N SER A 4 -11.08 -2.07 0.80
CA SER A 4 -11.11 -3.25 -0.07
C SER A 4 -9.80 -3.32 -0.83
N SER A 5 -9.17 -4.48 -0.79
CA SER A 5 -7.94 -4.77 -1.49
C SER A 5 -8.19 -5.79 -2.59
N GLU A 6 -7.52 -5.60 -3.72
CA GLU A 6 -7.50 -6.54 -4.83
C GLU A 6 -6.11 -7.18 -4.92
N PRO A 7 -6.01 -8.52 -4.97
CA PRO A 7 -4.72 -9.19 -5.16
C PRO A 7 -4.29 -9.13 -6.63
N VAL A 8 -3.15 -8.48 -6.91
CA VAL A 8 -2.53 -8.47 -8.25
C VAL A 8 -1.40 -9.48 -8.30
N THR A 9 -1.38 -10.33 -9.33
CA THR A 9 -0.31 -11.32 -9.48
C THR A 9 1.02 -10.68 -9.86
N THR A 10 2.10 -11.14 -9.23
CA THR A 10 3.48 -10.69 -9.49
C THR A 10 4.35 -11.82 -10.05
N ARG A 11 3.74 -12.83 -10.70
CA ARG A 11 4.39 -14.02 -11.28
C ARG A 11 5.50 -13.74 -12.33
N LYS A 12 5.71 -12.48 -12.73
CA LYS A 12 6.86 -12.06 -13.52
C LYS A 12 8.19 -12.20 -12.76
N PHE A 13 8.13 -12.22 -11.43
CA PHE A 13 9.29 -12.40 -10.55
C PHE A 13 9.35 -13.85 -10.04
N LYS A 14 10.57 -14.35 -9.86
CA LYS A 14 10.83 -15.71 -9.35
C LYS A 14 10.22 -15.87 -7.95
N ASP A 15 9.50 -16.97 -7.72
CA ASP A 15 8.84 -17.33 -6.46
C ASP A 15 7.84 -16.29 -5.90
N ALA A 16 7.44 -15.32 -6.72
CA ALA A 16 6.54 -14.26 -6.31
C ALA A 16 5.07 -14.68 -6.37
N ARG A 17 4.28 -14.13 -5.45
CA ARG A 17 2.84 -14.40 -5.32
C ARG A 17 2.02 -13.20 -5.80
N THR A 18 1.74 -12.29 -4.88
CA THR A 18 0.80 -11.18 -5.11
C THR A 18 1.23 -9.89 -4.43
N GLU A 19 0.83 -8.78 -5.06
CA GLU A 19 0.85 -7.43 -4.51
C GLU A 19 -0.60 -6.98 -4.33
N PRO A 20 -1.08 -6.70 -3.10
CA PRO A 20 -2.41 -6.12 -2.92
C PRO A 20 -2.41 -4.66 -3.38
N ILE A 21 -3.48 -4.24 -4.05
CA ILE A 21 -3.73 -2.82 -4.35
C ILE A 21 -5.02 -2.37 -3.68
N SER A 22 -5.05 -1.14 -3.19
CA SER A 22 -6.29 -0.52 -2.72
C SER A 22 -7.18 -0.17 -3.93
N VAL A 23 -8.42 -0.65 -3.89
CA VAL A 23 -9.45 -0.32 -4.88
C VAL A 23 -9.95 1.11 -4.68
N GLN A 24 -9.93 1.59 -3.44
CA GLN A 24 -10.35 2.95 -3.09
C GLN A 24 -9.40 3.98 -3.71
N SER A 25 -10.00 5.05 -4.20
CA SER A 25 -9.28 6.26 -4.55
C SER A 25 -10.21 7.46 -4.46
N GLU A 26 -9.62 8.66 -4.49
CA GLU A 26 -10.38 9.89 -4.58
C GLU A 26 -11.22 9.93 -5.86
N LEU A 27 -10.71 9.43 -7.00
CA LEU A 27 -11.49 9.36 -8.24
C LEU A 27 -12.63 8.35 -8.15
N MET A 28 -12.42 7.21 -7.50
CA MET A 28 -13.49 6.25 -7.25
C MET A 28 -14.58 6.86 -6.36
N LEU A 29 -14.21 7.63 -5.34
CA LEU A 29 -15.16 8.36 -4.50
C LEU A 29 -15.96 9.39 -5.32
N LYS A 30 -15.26 10.22 -6.11
CA LYS A 30 -15.89 11.20 -7.01
C LYS A 30 -16.81 10.54 -8.03
N LEU A 31 -16.43 9.39 -8.56
CA LEU A 31 -17.26 8.58 -9.45
C LEU A 31 -18.55 8.16 -8.74
N CYS A 32 -18.47 7.53 -7.57
CA CYS A 32 -19.65 7.11 -6.82
C CYS A 32 -20.56 8.31 -6.49
N GLN A 33 -19.98 9.42 -6.02
CA GLN A 33 -20.71 10.67 -5.74
C GLN A 33 -21.37 11.25 -7.01
N GLY A 34 -20.67 11.21 -8.15
CA GLY A 34 -21.19 11.62 -9.45
C GLY A 34 -22.38 10.76 -9.88
N PHE A 35 -22.36 9.46 -9.59
CA PHE A 35 -23.45 8.56 -9.96
C PHE A 35 -24.72 8.76 -9.13
N ILE A 36 -24.58 9.05 -7.82
CA ILE A 36 -25.72 9.30 -6.91
C ILE A 36 -26.22 10.76 -6.93
N SER A 37 -25.56 11.65 -7.67
CA SER A 37 -25.96 13.04 -7.83
C SER A 37 -26.62 13.31 -9.19
N GLN A 38 -27.12 14.54 -9.36
CA GLN A 38 -27.72 15.04 -10.61
C GLN A 38 -26.67 15.39 -11.70
N ALA A 39 -25.48 14.79 -11.65
CA ALA A 39 -24.47 14.96 -12.69
C ALA A 39 -25.00 14.47 -14.05
N THR A 40 -24.57 15.12 -15.12
CA THR A 40 -24.94 14.74 -16.48
C THR A 40 -24.33 13.39 -16.87
N LYS A 41 -24.94 12.69 -17.84
CA LYS A 41 -24.40 11.43 -18.39
C LYS A 41 -22.94 11.60 -18.86
N LYS A 42 -22.62 12.73 -19.48
CA LYS A 42 -21.27 13.06 -19.96
C LYS A 42 -20.26 13.17 -18.81
N GLN A 43 -20.64 13.83 -17.70
CA GLN A 43 -19.80 13.94 -16.51
C GLN A 43 -19.59 12.57 -15.85
N LYS A 44 -20.65 11.78 -15.69
CA LYS A 44 -20.56 10.41 -15.13
C LYS A 44 -19.62 9.53 -15.96
N PHE A 45 -19.71 9.61 -17.29
CA PHE A 45 -18.84 8.86 -18.19
C PHE A 45 -17.38 9.31 -18.12
N SER A 46 -17.12 10.63 -18.04
CA SER A 46 -15.76 11.15 -17.85
C SER A 46 -15.12 10.63 -16.57
N LEU A 47 -15.84 10.72 -15.45
CA LEU A 47 -15.37 10.20 -14.16
C LEU A 47 -15.08 8.70 -14.21
N LEU A 48 -15.90 7.94 -14.96
CA LEU A 48 -15.70 6.51 -15.12
C LEU A 48 -14.38 6.22 -15.86
N LEU A 49 -14.12 6.91 -16.95
CA LEU A 49 -12.87 6.74 -17.71
C LEU A 49 -11.64 7.11 -16.88
N ASP A 50 -11.73 8.17 -16.08
CA ASP A 50 -10.63 8.59 -15.20
C ASP A 50 -10.35 7.56 -14.11
N ALA A 51 -11.39 7.02 -13.46
CA ALA A 51 -11.25 5.97 -12.44
C ALA A 51 -10.67 4.67 -13.03
N ILE A 52 -11.13 4.26 -14.22
CA ILE A 52 -10.60 3.09 -14.94
C ILE A 52 -9.11 3.27 -15.24
N LYS A 53 -8.72 4.46 -15.72
CA LYS A 53 -7.32 4.77 -16.07
C LYS A 53 -6.42 4.74 -14.83
N GLU A 54 -6.88 5.32 -13.72
CA GLU A 54 -6.14 5.29 -12.45
C GLU A 54 -5.95 3.85 -11.96
N HIS A 55 -7.04 3.08 -11.90
CA HIS A 55 -7.00 1.70 -11.43
C HIS A 55 -6.13 0.80 -12.34
N SER A 56 -6.25 0.94 -13.66
CA SER A 56 -5.40 0.23 -14.62
C SER A 56 -3.92 0.55 -14.42
N THR A 57 -3.60 1.79 -14.06
CA THR A 57 -2.23 2.22 -13.75
C THR A 57 -1.73 1.56 -12.45
N LYS A 58 -2.56 1.48 -11.41
CA LYS A 58 -2.24 0.75 -10.16
C LYS A 58 -1.94 -0.73 -10.43
N VAL A 59 -2.82 -1.41 -11.15
CA VAL A 59 -2.64 -2.82 -11.55
C VAL A 59 -1.35 -3.01 -12.33
N LYS A 60 -1.11 -2.17 -13.35
CA LYS A 60 0.13 -2.21 -14.14
C LYS A 60 1.36 -2.04 -13.25
N ASN A 61 1.37 -1.08 -12.34
CA ASN A 61 2.50 -0.85 -11.44
C ASN A 61 2.72 -2.04 -10.50
N ALA A 62 1.66 -2.58 -9.90
CA ALA A 62 1.73 -3.74 -9.03
C ALA A 62 2.31 -4.99 -9.73
N ILE A 63 1.88 -5.29 -10.96
CA ILE A 63 2.44 -6.40 -11.77
C ILE A 63 3.96 -6.26 -11.96
N HIS A 64 4.49 -5.03 -11.99
CA HIS A 64 5.92 -4.75 -12.13
C HIS A 64 6.62 -4.50 -10.79
N GLY A 65 6.03 -4.90 -9.66
CA GLY A 65 6.65 -4.79 -8.34
C GLY A 65 6.77 -3.35 -7.83
N LYS A 66 5.92 -2.44 -8.32
CA LYS A 66 5.89 -1.03 -7.90
C LYS A 66 4.71 -0.73 -6.96
N GLY A 67 4.17 -1.75 -6.30
CA GLY A 67 3.24 -1.57 -5.19
C GLY A 67 3.98 -1.10 -3.93
N PHE A 68 3.24 -0.61 -2.95
CA PHE A 68 3.82 -0.14 -1.69
C PHE A 68 3.46 -1.04 -0.49
N GLU A 69 2.37 -1.81 -0.55
CA GLU A 69 1.86 -2.59 0.58
C GLU A 69 2.86 -3.65 1.03
N ARG A 70 3.39 -4.46 0.10
CA ARG A 70 4.43 -5.45 0.44
C ARG A 70 5.75 -4.80 0.83
N HIS A 71 6.08 -3.63 0.29
CA HIS A 71 7.28 -2.88 0.69
C HIS A 71 7.18 -2.39 2.14
N LEU A 72 6.06 -1.78 2.53
CA LEU A 72 5.81 -1.35 3.91
C LEU A 72 5.77 -2.54 4.87
N SER A 73 5.13 -3.64 4.46
CA SER A 73 5.12 -4.89 5.23
C SER A 73 6.53 -5.46 5.46
N ALA A 74 7.41 -5.40 4.45
CA ALA A 74 8.80 -5.83 4.59
C ALA A 74 9.57 -4.91 5.56
N LEU A 75 9.39 -3.59 5.48
CA LEU A 75 9.99 -2.65 6.42
C LEU A 75 9.50 -2.88 7.86
N ARG A 76 8.21 -3.18 8.05
CA ARG A 76 7.63 -3.60 9.34
C ARG A 76 8.39 -4.79 9.91
N SER A 77 8.49 -5.82 9.08
CA SER A 77 9.09 -7.10 9.46
C SER A 77 10.55 -6.91 9.82
N ALA A 78 11.29 -6.11 9.05
CA ALA A 78 12.68 -5.79 9.33
C ALA A 78 12.86 -5.03 10.65
N PHE A 79 11.97 -4.06 10.94
CA PHE A 79 12.00 -3.33 12.21
C PHE A 79 11.72 -4.24 13.42
N ILE A 80 10.70 -5.11 13.32
CA ILE A 80 10.37 -6.08 14.38
C ILE A 80 11.53 -7.05 14.62
N GLN A 81 12.16 -7.52 13.54
CA GLN A 81 13.27 -8.49 13.60
C GLN A 81 14.65 -7.83 13.71
N LYS A 82 14.73 -6.52 14.01
CA LYS A 82 15.98 -5.76 13.98
C LYS A 82 17.12 -6.40 14.79
N VAL A 83 16.79 -6.99 15.94
CA VAL A 83 17.77 -7.66 16.81
C VAL A 83 18.36 -8.88 16.09
N ILE A 84 17.50 -9.78 15.61
CA ILE A 84 17.89 -10.98 14.85
C ILE A 84 18.69 -10.60 13.59
N LEU A 85 18.27 -9.55 12.89
CA LEU A 85 18.96 -9.07 11.69
C LEU A 85 20.32 -8.42 12.00
N SER A 86 20.51 -7.88 13.21
CA SER A 86 21.77 -7.28 13.64
C SER A 86 22.81 -8.28 14.18
N GLU A 87 22.38 -9.43 14.72
CA GLU A 87 23.27 -10.49 15.24
C GLU A 87 24.38 -10.91 14.27
N PRO A 88 24.11 -11.20 12.98
CA PRO A 88 25.15 -11.59 12.03
C PRO A 88 26.04 -10.43 11.57
N TYR A 89 25.69 -9.17 11.88
CA TYR A 89 26.39 -7.98 11.41
C TYR A 89 26.69 -7.00 12.57
N PRO A 90 27.58 -7.36 13.51
CA PRO A 90 27.85 -6.57 14.71
C PRO A 90 28.46 -5.19 14.44
N ASN A 91 29.03 -4.98 13.24
CA ASN A 91 29.68 -3.72 12.84
C ASN A 91 28.79 -2.85 11.93
N LEU A 92 27.54 -3.28 11.63
CA LEU A 92 26.66 -2.41 10.87
C LEU A 92 26.38 -1.16 11.72
N PRO A 93 26.37 0.04 11.12
CA PRO A 93 25.91 1.22 11.84
C PRO A 93 24.51 0.89 12.34
N THR A 94 24.34 0.79 13.66
CA THR A 94 23.01 0.79 14.25
C THR A 94 22.35 2.02 13.68
N THR A 95 21.28 1.86 12.91
CA THR A 95 20.50 3.01 12.48
C THR A 95 20.13 3.69 13.78
N ARG A 96 20.80 4.81 14.08
CA ARG A 96 20.41 5.75 15.12
C ARG A 96 19.06 6.30 14.66
N THR A 97 18.04 5.49 14.83
CA THR A 97 16.68 5.99 14.85
C THR A 97 16.60 6.92 16.05
N ALA A 98 15.66 7.87 16.06
CA ALA A 98 15.33 8.68 17.24
C ALA A 98 15.03 7.84 18.52
N SER A 99 15.09 6.51 18.42
CA SER A 99 15.07 5.53 19.49
C SER A 99 16.34 5.44 20.34
N ASP A 100 17.44 6.14 20.04
CA ASP A 100 18.50 6.32 21.06
C ASP A 100 17.94 7.12 22.27
N ASP A 101 16.83 7.85 22.06
CA ASP A 101 16.04 8.55 23.07
C ASP A 101 14.75 7.78 23.47
N GLY A 102 14.58 6.54 22.97
CA GLY A 102 13.41 5.70 23.27
C GLY A 102 12.14 5.98 22.44
N GLU A 103 12.16 6.93 21.51
CA GLU A 103 10.98 7.20 20.66
C GLU A 103 10.81 6.15 19.54
N ILE A 104 9.66 5.48 19.56
CA ILE A 104 9.19 4.57 18.51
C ILE A 104 8.74 5.44 17.32
N PRO A 105 9.19 5.15 16.07
CA PRO A 105 8.74 5.90 14.90
C PRO A 105 7.21 5.97 14.86
N PRO A 106 6.60 7.14 14.66
CA PRO A 106 5.16 7.27 14.63
C PRO A 106 4.59 6.48 13.43
N PHE A 107 4.03 5.32 13.76
CA PHE A 107 2.97 4.58 13.08
C PHE A 107 3.09 4.31 11.57
N ILE A 108 3.55 3.11 11.24
CA ILE A 108 2.99 2.26 10.17
C ILE A 108 2.72 0.83 10.72
N PHE A 109 3.04 0.56 12.00
CA PHE A 109 3.28 -0.79 12.51
C PHE A 109 2.69 -1.12 13.88
N ASP A 110 1.80 -0.30 14.45
CA ASP A 110 1.15 -0.65 15.72
C ASP A 110 0.32 -1.93 15.54
N PRO A 111 0.63 -3.03 16.26
CA PRO A 111 -0.16 -4.25 16.24
C PRO A 111 -1.62 -4.04 16.64
N SER A 112 -1.95 -2.98 17.37
CA SER A 112 -3.33 -2.63 17.73
C SER A 112 -4.22 -2.30 16.52
N LEU A 113 -3.61 -1.90 15.39
CA LEU A 113 -4.33 -1.62 14.14
C LEU A 113 -4.78 -2.87 13.39
N ASP A 114 -4.20 -4.04 13.67
CA ASP A 114 -4.54 -5.30 13.00
C ASP A 114 -5.71 -6.05 13.71
N LEU A 115 -6.20 -5.52 14.84
CA LEU A 115 -7.27 -6.12 15.66
C LEU A 115 -8.69 -5.65 15.30
N HIS A 116 -8.85 -4.89 14.21
CA HIS A 116 -10.15 -4.36 13.77
C HIS A 116 -10.49 -4.72 12.32
#